data_AF-M6WPU1-F1
#
_entry.id   AF-M6WPU1-F1
#
_cell.length_a   1.000
_cell.length_b   1.000
_cell.length_c   1.000
_cell.angle_alpha   90.00
_cell.angle_beta   90.00
_cell.angle_gamma   90.00
#
_symmetry.space_group_name_H-M   'P 1'
#
loop_
_entity.id
_entity.type
_entity.pdbx_description
1 polymer ?
#
loop_
_entity_poly.entity_id
_entity_poly.type
_entity_poly.pdbx_seq_one_letter_code
_entity_poly.pdbx_strand_id
1 'polypeptide(L)'
;MFFLFNCVQKKPQQASFWKEYLSHQKNIFKEYPTGGIRNALFGNLTSADIHFLQEKDDILSIDFYLQKTNQGFRNVITTEKIPENVPYRIHVEYFPTFFKDQKTFRVQRETVSILPAYGYLDFFHHIDRLQNFLRSDSNHSSRLASISDTHRYLCSVCHCDSGRVRNASWLLYELNESTKIAYPQFYKRFNKLLNQVSYRITIFKSGEFLNGIELYNEGTKTFLKIPDTPEGYWSKPEMLQIHVSLFIRVYGLEIDIKNLGYKLHFYSSKNYAKITGGFSKLPEKKISGRFLNIFPPGMVNWFIPGNMDEYFDGYFLLLVYGSKGNEGNRFESEFFQNGDKMKVIFKSQAEIFQDRFTPFHSSNEKDDEPSFWDMLQKNLIEDLS
;
A
#
# COMPACT_ATOMS: atom_id res chain seq x y z
N MET A 1 -12.98 -32.76 28.20
CA MET A 1 -12.97 -31.43 28.83
C MET A 1 -12.46 -30.44 27.78
N PHE A 2 -13.38 -29.81 27.04
CA PHE A 2 -13.06 -28.85 25.98
C PHE A 2 -12.73 -27.50 26.61
N PHE A 3 -11.46 -27.13 26.67
CA PHE A 3 -11.07 -25.75 27.00
C PHE A 3 -11.22 -24.86 25.77
N LEU A 4 -12.07 -23.85 25.91
CA LEU A 4 -12.32 -22.75 25.00
C LEU A 4 -11.03 -21.97 24.69
N PHE A 5 -10.37 -22.27 23.57
CA PHE A 5 -9.30 -21.41 23.04
C PHE A 5 -9.87 -20.45 21.97
N ASN A 6 -10.71 -19.50 22.42
CA ASN A 6 -11.10 -18.33 21.62
C ASN A 6 -10.25 -17.09 21.96
N CYS A 7 -9.04 -17.27 22.50
CA CYS A 7 -8.12 -16.16 22.72
C CYS A 7 -7.37 -15.85 21.42
N VAL A 8 -7.59 -14.65 20.86
CA VAL A 8 -6.67 -14.06 19.89
C VAL A 8 -5.31 -13.95 20.56
N GLN A 9 -4.34 -14.70 20.07
CA GLN A 9 -2.99 -14.70 20.63
C GLN A 9 -2.34 -13.36 20.31
N LYS A 10 -2.24 -12.48 21.32
CA LYS A 10 -1.51 -11.22 21.22
C LYS A 10 -0.02 -11.45 20.93
N LYS A 11 0.60 -10.49 20.24
CA LYS A 11 1.96 -10.51 19.73
C LYS A 11 2.64 -9.16 20.02
N PRO A 12 3.02 -8.92 21.28
CA PRO A 12 3.58 -7.63 21.70
C PRO A 12 4.84 -7.23 20.93
N GLN A 13 5.65 -8.19 20.47
CA GLN A 13 6.82 -7.92 19.61
C GLN A 13 6.42 -7.39 18.23
N GLN A 14 5.40 -7.98 17.59
CA GLN A 14 4.86 -7.49 16.32
C GLN A 14 4.21 -6.11 16.50
N ALA A 15 3.47 -5.90 17.58
CA ALA A 15 2.91 -4.59 17.92
C ALA A 15 4.01 -3.53 18.08
N SER A 16 5.10 -3.88 18.77
CA SER A 16 6.26 -3.00 19.00
C SER A 16 6.98 -2.68 17.70
N PHE A 17 7.17 -3.66 16.82
CA PHE A 17 7.71 -3.48 15.46
C PHE A 17 6.92 -2.43 14.68
N TRP A 18 5.59 -2.61 14.58
CA TRP A 18 4.75 -1.68 13.81
C TRP A 18 4.69 -0.31 14.45
N LYS A 19 4.59 -0.23 15.77
CA LYS A 19 4.60 1.04 16.51
C LYS A 19 5.87 1.85 16.24
N GLU A 20 7.04 1.22 16.29
CA GLU A 20 8.31 1.90 16.03
C GLU A 20 8.44 2.30 14.55
N TYR A 21 8.14 1.39 13.62
CA TYR A 21 8.14 1.68 12.18
C TYR A 21 7.24 2.88 11.82
N LEU A 22 6.00 2.88 12.33
CA LEU A 22 5.03 3.94 12.06
C LEU A 22 5.41 5.26 12.72
N SER A 23 6.11 5.22 13.87
CA SER A 23 6.64 6.42 14.51
C SER A 23 7.70 7.11 13.64
N HIS A 24 8.56 6.34 12.97
CA HIS A 24 9.54 6.88 12.03
C HIS A 24 8.85 7.60 10.86
N GLN A 25 7.83 6.97 10.26
CA GLN A 25 7.08 7.57 9.15
C GLN A 25 6.31 8.83 9.59
N LYS A 26 5.67 8.80 10.77
CA LYS A 26 4.92 9.93 11.31
C LYS A 26 5.83 11.14 11.57
N ASN A 27 7.07 10.90 12.00
CA ASN A 27 8.04 11.98 12.20
C ASN A 27 8.38 12.72 10.89
N ILE A 28 8.50 11.99 9.79
CA ILE A 28 8.76 12.55 8.45
C ILE A 28 7.53 13.33 7.97
N PHE A 29 6.34 12.74 8.05
CA PHE A 29 5.10 13.37 7.57
C PHE A 29 4.68 14.61 8.37
N LYS A 30 5.10 14.71 9.63
CA LYS A 30 4.86 15.90 10.47
C LYS A 30 5.69 17.10 10.02
N GLU A 31 6.94 16.89 9.60
CA GLU A 31 7.85 17.97 9.19
C GLU A 31 7.73 18.29 7.70
N TYR A 32 7.57 17.26 6.86
CA TYR A 32 7.49 17.40 5.41
C TYR A 32 6.08 17.02 4.94
N PRO A 33 5.22 18.01 4.65
CA PRO A 33 3.91 17.76 4.07
C PRO A 33 4.02 17.19 2.64
N THR A 34 2.88 16.86 2.02
CA THR A 34 2.84 16.37 0.63
C THR A 34 3.51 17.35 -0.34
N GLY A 35 4.34 16.84 -1.26
CA GLY A 35 5.18 17.65 -2.15
C GLY A 35 6.65 17.70 -1.73
N GLY A 36 7.50 18.35 -2.54
CA GLY A 36 8.87 18.73 -2.20
C GLY A 36 9.73 17.58 -1.66
N ILE A 37 10.34 17.80 -0.49
CA ILE A 37 11.19 16.82 0.21
C ILE A 37 10.47 15.48 0.39
N ARG A 38 9.16 15.47 0.70
CA ARG A 38 8.42 14.21 0.87
C ARG A 38 8.34 13.45 -0.46
N ASN A 39 8.10 14.14 -1.58
CA ASN A 39 8.11 13.48 -2.89
C ASN A 39 9.50 12.90 -3.21
N ALA A 40 10.55 13.67 -2.93
CA ALA A 40 11.94 13.25 -3.12
C ALA A 40 12.30 12.00 -2.29
N LEU A 41 11.94 11.94 -1.00
CA LEU A 41 12.26 10.81 -0.13
C LEU A 41 11.48 9.52 -0.44
N PHE A 42 10.30 9.65 -1.04
CA PHE A 42 9.39 8.51 -1.29
C PHE A 42 9.36 8.06 -2.76
N GLY A 43 10.32 8.49 -3.58
CA GLY A 43 10.44 8.02 -4.97
C GLY A 43 9.37 8.60 -5.90
N ASN A 44 8.79 9.75 -5.54
CA ASN A 44 7.66 10.36 -6.24
C ASN A 44 7.98 11.78 -6.74
N LEU A 45 9.24 12.06 -7.02
CA LEU A 45 9.71 13.36 -7.51
C LEU A 45 8.91 13.85 -8.74
N THR A 46 8.63 15.14 -8.75
CA THR A 46 8.12 15.89 -9.92
C THR A 46 9.17 16.89 -10.39
N SER A 47 9.01 17.47 -11.58
CA SER A 47 9.95 18.49 -12.06
C SER A 47 10.03 19.71 -11.15
N ALA A 48 8.99 20.01 -10.36
CA ALA A 48 8.99 21.09 -9.37
C ALA A 48 9.87 20.77 -8.14
N ASP A 49 10.13 19.50 -7.85
CA ASP A 49 10.81 19.05 -6.62
C ASP A 49 12.33 18.88 -6.81
N ILE A 50 12.84 18.99 -8.04
CA ILE A 50 14.26 18.71 -8.38
C ILE A 50 15.23 19.55 -7.56
N HIS A 51 14.88 20.80 -7.25
CA HIS A 51 15.73 21.74 -6.50
C HIS A 51 16.03 21.31 -5.05
N PHE A 52 15.35 20.29 -4.52
CA PHE A 52 15.65 19.71 -3.21
C PHE A 52 16.74 18.63 -3.25
N LEU A 53 17.19 18.23 -4.45
CA LEU A 53 18.16 17.16 -4.65
C LEU A 53 19.58 17.70 -4.81
N GLN A 54 20.55 16.84 -4.50
CA GLN A 54 21.95 17.05 -4.80
C GLN A 54 22.25 16.45 -6.17
N GLU A 55 23.09 17.12 -6.96
CA GLU A 55 23.52 16.63 -8.26
C GLU A 55 25.00 16.25 -8.23
N LYS A 56 25.30 15.01 -8.63
CA LYS A 56 26.67 14.52 -8.78
C LYS A 56 26.74 13.47 -9.88
N ASP A 57 27.65 13.64 -10.83
CA ASP A 57 27.88 12.69 -11.94
C ASP A 57 26.58 12.35 -12.71
N ASP A 58 25.75 13.37 -13.00
CA ASP A 58 24.42 13.28 -13.64
C ASP A 58 23.36 12.47 -12.85
N ILE A 59 23.63 12.19 -11.56
CA ILE A 59 22.71 11.53 -10.64
C ILE A 59 22.16 12.58 -9.67
N LEU A 60 20.83 12.64 -9.56
CA LEU A 60 20.15 13.47 -8.57
C LEU A 60 19.84 12.62 -7.33
N SER A 61 20.26 13.03 -6.15
CA SER A 61 20.08 12.22 -4.94
C SER A 61 19.62 13.01 -3.71
N ILE A 62 19.04 12.30 -2.75
CA ILE A 62 18.73 12.82 -1.43
C ILE A 62 19.01 11.77 -0.36
N ASP A 63 19.70 12.22 0.69
CA ASP A 63 20.07 11.43 1.85
C ASP A 63 19.36 11.95 3.10
N PHE A 64 18.79 11.03 3.85
CA PHE A 64 17.99 11.34 5.04
C PHE A 64 18.24 10.32 6.15
N TYR A 65 18.26 10.78 7.40
CA TYR A 65 18.21 9.90 8.55
C TYR A 65 17.49 10.51 9.75
N LEU A 66 17.04 9.64 10.66
CA LEU A 66 16.53 10.04 11.96
C LEU A 66 17.67 10.05 12.99
N GLN A 67 17.91 11.20 13.61
CA GLN A 67 18.79 11.32 14.76
C GLN A 67 17.98 11.15 16.04
N LYS A 68 18.36 10.19 16.90
CA LYS A 68 17.75 10.04 18.22
C LYS A 68 18.24 11.15 19.15
N THR A 69 17.31 11.85 19.79
CA THR A 69 17.55 12.94 20.75
C THR A 69 16.78 12.66 22.05
N ASN A 70 17.03 13.46 23.09
CA ASN A 70 16.29 13.35 24.35
C ASN A 70 14.79 13.66 24.20
N GLN A 71 14.39 14.37 23.13
CA GLN A 71 13.01 14.78 22.87
C GLN A 71 12.31 13.92 21.80
N GLY A 72 12.94 12.84 21.33
CA GLY A 72 12.44 11.99 20.25
C GLY A 72 13.36 12.00 19.03
N PHE A 73 12.79 11.84 17.84
CA PHE A 73 13.55 11.80 16.59
C PHE A 73 13.63 13.18 15.93
N ARG A 74 14.84 13.58 15.54
CA ARG A 74 15.09 14.74 14.68
C ARG A 74 15.31 14.24 13.25
N ASN A 75 14.63 14.86 12.30
CA ASN A 75 14.82 14.65 10.87
C ASN A 75 16.11 15.35 10.41
N VAL A 76 16.96 14.66 9.65
CA VAL A 76 18.21 15.22 9.13
C VAL A 76 18.34 14.87 7.65
N ILE A 77 18.38 15.90 6.80
CA ILE A 77 18.79 15.81 5.40
C ILE A 77 20.27 16.18 5.35
N THR A 78 21.08 15.41 4.62
CA THR A 78 22.54 15.60 4.60
C THR A 78 23.12 15.39 3.22
N THR A 79 24.27 16.02 2.95
CA THR A 79 25.16 15.76 1.80
C THR A 79 26.34 14.88 2.17
N GLU A 80 26.52 14.62 3.47
CA GLU A 80 27.62 13.84 4.03
C GLU A 80 27.23 12.37 4.24
N LYS A 81 28.23 11.52 4.46
CA LYS A 81 28.01 10.10 4.75
C LYS A 81 27.12 9.93 5.99
N ILE A 82 25.97 9.29 5.83
CA ILE A 82 25.05 8.96 6.94
C ILE A 82 25.77 8.06 7.96
N PRO A 83 25.70 8.36 9.27
CA PRO A 83 26.28 7.50 10.30
C PRO A 83 25.69 6.08 10.28
N GLU A 84 26.52 5.07 10.53
CA GLU A 84 26.12 3.66 10.33
C GLU A 84 25.04 3.16 11.32
N ASN A 85 24.99 3.75 12.52
CA ASN A 85 24.13 3.29 13.61
C ASN A 85 22.92 4.20 13.86
N VAL A 86 22.31 4.72 12.80
CA VAL A 86 21.06 5.50 12.89
C VAL A 86 19.84 4.56 12.92
N PRO A 87 18.78 4.89 13.69
CA PRO A 87 17.58 4.06 13.78
C PRO A 87 16.83 3.92 12.46
N TYR A 88 16.94 4.91 11.57
CA TYR A 88 16.27 4.94 10.28
C TYR A 88 17.05 5.83 9.31
N ARG A 89 17.20 5.38 8.06
CA ARG A 89 17.76 6.17 6.96
C ARG A 89 17.07 5.87 5.64
N ILE A 90 17.05 6.86 4.76
CA ILE A 90 16.59 6.76 3.38
C ILE A 90 17.69 7.33 2.50
N HIS A 91 18.02 6.62 1.44
CA HIS A 91 18.81 7.10 0.32
C HIS A 91 17.99 6.94 -0.95
N VAL A 92 17.90 7.98 -1.78
CA VAL A 92 17.20 7.94 -3.05
C VAL A 92 18.06 8.52 -4.16
N GLU A 93 18.14 7.81 -5.27
CA GLU A 93 18.77 8.25 -6.51
C GLU A 93 17.72 8.35 -7.61
N TYR A 94 17.80 9.42 -8.38
CA TYR A 94 16.99 9.71 -9.55
C TYR A 94 17.92 9.89 -10.74
N PHE A 95 17.71 9.07 -11.77
CA PHE A 95 18.41 9.13 -13.04
C PHE A 95 17.46 9.72 -14.08
N PRO A 96 17.67 10.97 -14.54
CA PRO A 96 16.89 11.54 -15.62
C PRO A 96 17.04 10.68 -16.89
N THR A 97 15.91 10.30 -17.48
CA THR A 97 15.85 9.41 -18.65
C THR A 97 14.72 9.81 -19.60
N PHE A 98 14.58 9.11 -20.72
CA PHE A 98 13.51 9.31 -21.68
C PHE A 98 12.90 7.98 -22.09
N PHE A 99 11.57 7.97 -22.25
CA PHE A 99 10.81 6.85 -22.79
C PHE A 99 9.80 7.35 -23.81
N LYS A 100 9.96 6.96 -25.08
CA LYS A 100 9.10 7.41 -26.21
C LYS A 100 8.87 8.94 -26.20
N ASP A 101 9.97 9.68 -26.13
CA ASP A 101 10.04 11.15 -26.09
C ASP A 101 9.46 11.82 -24.83
N GLN A 102 8.98 11.05 -23.86
CA GLN A 102 8.55 11.56 -22.56
C GLN A 102 9.69 11.49 -21.55
N LYS A 103 9.86 12.55 -20.77
CA LYS A 103 10.84 12.58 -19.69
C LYS A 103 10.43 11.61 -18.58
N THR A 104 11.37 10.78 -18.15
CA THR A 104 11.19 9.84 -17.04
C THR A 104 12.29 10.03 -15.99
N PHE A 105 12.06 9.48 -14.80
CA PHE A 105 13.10 9.20 -13.82
C PHE A 105 13.14 7.69 -13.60
N ARG A 106 14.32 7.09 -13.75
CA ARG A 106 14.61 5.82 -13.09
C ARG A 106 14.98 6.14 -11.65
N VAL A 107 14.32 5.49 -10.71
CA VAL A 107 14.43 5.74 -9.28
C VAL A 107 14.99 4.51 -8.60
N GLN A 108 16.03 4.68 -7.81
CA GLN A 108 16.51 3.68 -6.87
C GLN A 108 16.38 4.24 -5.46
N ARG A 109 15.79 3.46 -4.56
CA ARG A 109 15.58 3.89 -3.18
C ARG A 109 15.96 2.77 -2.23
N GLU A 110 16.81 3.09 -1.26
CA GLU A 110 17.11 2.23 -0.12
C GLU A 110 16.56 2.88 1.15
N THR A 111 15.91 2.07 1.98
CA THR A 111 15.53 2.44 3.35
C THR A 111 16.10 1.41 4.29
N VAL A 112 16.78 1.85 5.34
CA VAL A 112 17.29 0.97 6.39
C VAL A 112 16.68 1.38 7.71
N SER A 113 16.11 0.41 8.43
CA SER A 113 15.50 0.60 9.74
C SER A 113 16.06 -0.40 10.75
N ILE A 114 16.27 0.04 11.98
CA ILE A 114 16.53 -0.84 13.12
C ILE A 114 15.23 -0.90 13.93
N LEU A 115 14.61 -2.08 13.98
CA LEU A 115 13.28 -2.29 14.57
C LEU A 115 13.31 -3.48 15.55
N PRO A 116 12.32 -3.64 16.42
CA PRO A 116 12.10 -4.85 17.19
C PRO A 116 12.01 -6.08 16.27
N ALA A 117 12.42 -7.26 16.71
CA ALA A 117 12.36 -8.45 15.86
C ALA A 117 10.91 -8.88 15.56
N TYR A 118 10.62 -9.15 14.28
CA TYR A 118 9.33 -9.63 13.80
C TYR A 118 9.49 -10.50 12.55
N GLY A 119 8.88 -11.69 12.52
CA GLY A 119 8.90 -12.59 11.36
C GLY A 119 7.64 -12.46 10.52
N TYR A 120 7.78 -12.27 9.19
CA TYR A 120 6.60 -12.16 8.31
C TYR A 120 5.72 -13.42 8.28
N LEU A 121 6.25 -14.59 8.63
CA LEU A 121 5.48 -15.84 8.71
C LEU A 121 4.37 -15.76 9.76
N ASP A 122 4.56 -14.97 10.81
CA ASP A 122 3.53 -14.75 11.82
C ASP A 122 2.26 -14.19 11.16
N PHE A 123 2.37 -13.18 10.28
CA PHE A 123 1.22 -12.62 9.57
C PHE A 123 0.41 -13.68 8.83
N PHE A 124 1.08 -14.60 8.14
CA PHE A 124 0.42 -15.65 7.36
C PHE A 124 -0.28 -16.70 8.23
N HIS A 125 0.29 -17.03 9.39
CA HIS A 125 -0.41 -17.83 10.39
C HIS A 125 -1.68 -17.14 10.92
N HIS A 126 -1.70 -15.81 11.03
CA HIS A 126 -2.90 -15.08 11.44
C HIS A 126 -3.97 -15.05 10.35
N ILE A 127 -3.61 -14.96 9.07
CA ILE A 127 -4.57 -15.10 7.97
C ILE A 127 -5.26 -16.47 8.05
N ASP A 128 -4.49 -17.54 8.24
CA ASP A 128 -5.01 -18.91 8.36
C ASP A 128 -5.98 -19.05 9.55
N ARG A 129 -5.62 -18.49 10.71
CA ARG A 129 -6.47 -18.46 11.91
C ARG A 129 -7.73 -17.62 11.71
N LEU A 130 -7.63 -16.44 11.11
CA LEU A 130 -8.77 -15.57 10.82
C LEU A 130 -9.76 -16.28 9.91
N GLN A 131 -9.24 -16.93 8.86
CA GLN A 131 -10.05 -17.72 7.95
C GLN A 131 -10.77 -18.87 8.68
N ASN A 132 -10.08 -19.61 9.54
CA ASN A 132 -10.70 -20.66 10.35
C ASN A 132 -11.73 -20.13 11.35
N PHE A 133 -11.49 -18.95 11.93
CA PHE A 133 -12.45 -18.28 12.80
C PHE A 133 -13.74 -17.94 12.04
N LEU A 134 -13.60 -17.38 10.84
CA LEU A 134 -14.70 -17.00 9.96
C LEU A 134 -15.45 -18.19 9.33
N ARG A 135 -15.01 -19.43 9.55
CA ARG A 135 -15.73 -20.65 9.13
C ARG A 135 -16.86 -21.06 10.08
N SER A 136 -16.81 -20.61 11.33
CA SER A 136 -17.69 -21.12 12.40
C SER A 136 -18.93 -20.22 12.63
N ASP A 137 -20.12 -20.73 12.29
CA ASP A 137 -21.49 -20.20 12.51
C ASP A 137 -21.81 -18.72 12.21
N SER A 138 -23.09 -18.43 11.92
CA SER A 138 -23.63 -17.19 11.33
C SER A 138 -23.42 -15.87 12.10
N ASN A 139 -22.79 -15.87 13.28
CA ASN A 139 -22.57 -14.68 14.13
C ASN A 139 -21.11 -14.20 14.10
N HIS A 140 -20.50 -14.09 12.91
CA HIS A 140 -19.09 -13.73 12.78
C HIS A 140 -18.79 -12.30 13.25
N SER A 141 -19.61 -11.30 12.91
CA SER A 141 -19.34 -9.90 13.28
C SER A 141 -19.39 -9.65 14.79
N SER A 142 -20.40 -10.16 15.51
CA SER A 142 -20.48 -9.98 16.97
C SER A 142 -19.33 -10.69 17.70
N ARG A 143 -18.93 -11.87 17.24
CA ARG A 143 -17.75 -12.57 17.77
C ARG A 143 -16.46 -11.83 17.44
N LEU A 144 -16.28 -11.31 16.22
CA LEU A 144 -15.14 -10.46 15.87
C LEU A 144 -15.07 -9.21 16.76
N ALA A 145 -16.20 -8.55 17.01
CA ALA A 145 -16.23 -7.35 17.86
C ALA A 145 -15.82 -7.64 19.31
N SER A 146 -15.98 -8.89 19.78
CA SER A 146 -15.56 -9.31 21.11
C SER A 146 -14.04 -9.52 21.23
N ILE A 147 -13.33 -9.68 20.11
CA ILE A 147 -11.88 -10.02 20.11
C ILE A 147 -11.00 -9.05 19.32
N SER A 148 -11.58 -8.17 18.49
CA SER A 148 -10.87 -7.18 17.68
C SER A 148 -11.39 -5.78 17.97
N ASP A 149 -10.51 -4.95 18.53
CA ASP A 149 -10.70 -3.52 18.72
C ASP A 149 -10.81 -2.81 17.37
N THR A 150 -10.08 -3.28 16.34
CA THR A 150 -10.22 -2.74 14.98
C THR A 150 -11.62 -2.95 14.44
N HIS A 151 -12.17 -4.17 14.52
CA HIS A 151 -13.52 -4.44 14.05
C HIS A 151 -14.55 -3.63 14.84
N ARG A 152 -14.41 -3.57 16.17
CA ARG A 152 -15.31 -2.78 17.03
C ARG A 152 -15.27 -1.29 16.68
N TYR A 153 -14.09 -0.72 16.47
CA TYR A 153 -13.92 0.66 16.05
C TYR A 153 -14.55 0.90 14.68
N LEU A 154 -14.23 0.07 13.68
CA LEU A 154 -14.81 0.22 12.34
C LEU A 154 -16.34 0.15 12.38
N CYS A 155 -16.92 -0.73 13.18
CA CYS A 155 -18.38 -0.85 13.28
C CYS A 155 -19.06 0.22 14.15
N SER A 156 -18.30 0.99 14.93
CA SER A 156 -18.84 2.16 15.64
C SER A 156 -18.93 3.39 14.72
N VAL A 157 -18.06 3.47 13.70
CA VAL A 157 -17.99 4.61 12.79
C VAL A 157 -18.48 4.32 11.37
N CYS A 158 -18.66 3.05 10.99
CA CYS A 158 -19.20 2.60 9.71
C CYS A 158 -20.38 1.64 9.92
N HIS A 159 -21.17 1.42 8.88
CA HIS A 159 -22.07 0.27 8.87
C HIS A 159 -21.24 -0.99 8.56
N CYS A 160 -21.33 -1.99 9.44
CA CYS A 160 -20.71 -3.29 9.25
C CYS A 160 -21.76 -4.35 8.95
N ASP A 161 -21.40 -5.28 8.08
CA ASP A 161 -22.13 -6.53 7.92
C ASP A 161 -21.14 -7.68 7.69
N SER A 162 -21.60 -8.91 7.86
CA SER A 162 -20.82 -10.10 7.57
C SER A 162 -21.72 -11.21 7.10
N GLY A 163 -21.24 -12.02 6.19
CA GLY A 163 -22.01 -13.16 5.72
C GLY A 163 -21.13 -14.26 5.16
N ARG A 164 -21.82 -15.30 4.70
CA ARG A 164 -21.19 -16.49 4.15
C ARG A 164 -21.89 -16.89 2.87
N VAL A 165 -21.09 -17.18 1.85
CA VAL A 165 -21.51 -17.87 0.63
C VAL A 165 -20.90 -19.27 0.66
N ARG A 166 -21.38 -20.20 -0.18
CA ARG A 166 -21.06 -21.65 -0.08
C ARG A 166 -19.60 -21.99 0.23
N ASN A 167 -18.63 -21.23 -0.32
CA ASN A 167 -17.19 -21.51 -0.19
C ASN A 167 -16.36 -20.31 0.33
N ALA A 168 -16.99 -19.29 0.92
CA ALA A 168 -16.29 -18.10 1.40
C ALA A 168 -17.08 -17.34 2.46
N SER A 169 -16.37 -16.68 3.37
CA SER A 169 -16.93 -15.67 4.27
C SER A 169 -16.59 -14.27 3.75
N TRP A 170 -17.43 -13.30 4.03
CA TRP A 170 -17.17 -11.90 3.70
C TRP A 170 -17.46 -10.98 4.87
N LEU A 171 -16.67 -9.90 4.96
CA LEU A 171 -16.87 -8.76 5.84
C LEU A 171 -17.15 -7.53 4.99
N LEU A 172 -18.15 -6.74 5.38
CA LEU A 172 -18.54 -5.50 4.74
C LEU A 172 -18.30 -4.33 5.69
N TYR A 173 -17.72 -3.26 5.15
CA TYR A 173 -17.65 -1.96 5.79
C TYR A 173 -18.16 -0.89 4.82
N GLU A 174 -19.21 -0.19 5.21
CA GLU A 174 -19.87 0.85 4.41
C GLU A 174 -19.83 2.20 5.15
N LEU A 175 -19.36 3.23 4.44
CA LEU A 175 -19.42 4.59 4.95
C LEU A 175 -20.88 5.04 5.09
N ASN A 176 -21.24 5.54 6.27
CA ASN A 176 -22.62 5.95 6.58
C ASN A 176 -22.66 7.32 7.29
N GLU A 177 -23.84 7.72 7.78
CA GLU A 177 -23.99 8.99 8.50
C GLU A 177 -23.15 9.05 9.78
N SER A 178 -22.93 7.92 10.49
CA SER A 178 -22.00 7.88 11.63
C SER A 178 -20.58 8.26 11.21
N THR A 179 -20.12 7.77 10.06
CA THR A 179 -18.80 8.12 9.54
C THR A 179 -18.70 9.60 9.23
N LYS A 180 -19.74 10.17 8.60
CA LYS A 180 -19.81 11.58 8.23
C LYS A 180 -19.82 12.51 9.45
N ILE A 181 -20.49 12.10 10.53
CA ILE A 181 -20.51 12.85 11.79
C ILE A 181 -19.14 12.79 12.48
N ALA A 182 -18.54 11.59 12.56
CA ALA A 182 -17.27 11.39 13.26
C ALA A 182 -16.06 11.97 12.49
N TYR A 183 -16.06 11.85 11.16
CA TYR A 183 -14.95 12.21 10.27
C TYR A 183 -15.45 12.86 8.97
N PRO A 184 -15.96 14.11 9.04
CA PRO A 184 -16.57 14.77 7.88
C PRO A 184 -15.62 14.95 6.69
N GLN A 185 -14.34 15.27 6.92
CA GLN A 185 -13.37 15.48 5.83
C GLN A 185 -12.95 14.16 5.19
N PHE A 186 -12.74 13.12 6.00
CA PHE A 186 -12.53 11.76 5.51
C PHE A 186 -13.73 11.28 4.69
N TYR A 187 -14.95 11.39 5.23
CA TYR A 187 -16.16 10.95 4.54
C TYR A 187 -16.32 11.65 3.20
N LYS A 188 -16.21 12.98 3.16
CA LYS A 188 -16.32 13.76 1.92
C LYS A 188 -15.35 13.28 0.84
N ARG A 189 -14.08 13.07 1.19
CA ARG A 189 -13.03 12.64 0.25
C ARG A 189 -13.22 11.18 -0.18
N PHE A 190 -13.41 10.27 0.77
CA PHE A 190 -13.46 8.84 0.47
C PHE A 190 -14.77 8.43 -0.19
N ASN A 191 -15.91 9.04 0.19
CA ASN A 191 -17.19 8.83 -0.49
C ASN A 191 -17.11 9.27 -1.96
N LYS A 192 -16.49 10.42 -2.25
CA LYS A 192 -16.25 10.86 -3.64
C LYS A 192 -15.39 9.85 -4.40
N LEU A 193 -14.29 9.39 -3.79
CA LEU A 193 -13.35 8.46 -4.41
C LEU A 193 -14.01 7.10 -4.72
N LEU A 194 -14.77 6.53 -3.78
CA LEU A 194 -15.48 5.25 -3.97
C LEU A 194 -16.58 5.32 -5.03
N ASN A 195 -17.15 6.49 -5.28
CA ASN A 195 -18.09 6.70 -6.39
C ASN A 195 -17.41 6.90 -7.75
N GLN A 196 -16.11 7.24 -7.76
CA GLN A 196 -15.30 7.41 -8.97
C GLN A 196 -14.46 6.17 -9.28
N VAL A 197 -14.21 5.30 -8.31
CA VAL A 197 -13.31 4.15 -8.44
C VAL A 197 -14.00 2.89 -7.94
N SER A 198 -14.04 1.88 -8.80
CA SER A 198 -14.28 0.50 -8.39
C SER A 198 -12.97 -0.28 -8.49
N TYR A 199 -12.66 -1.09 -7.49
CA TYR A 199 -11.45 -1.88 -7.44
C TYR A 199 -11.76 -3.31 -7.04
N ARG A 200 -10.90 -4.24 -7.50
CA ARG A 200 -10.86 -5.62 -7.04
C ARG A 200 -9.41 -6.07 -7.01
N ILE A 201 -8.95 -6.45 -5.83
CA ILE A 201 -7.62 -6.97 -5.56
C ILE A 201 -7.80 -8.42 -5.12
N THR A 202 -7.22 -9.36 -5.85
CA THR A 202 -7.27 -10.79 -5.53
C THR A 202 -5.87 -11.29 -5.22
N ILE A 203 -5.66 -11.87 -4.04
CA ILE A 203 -4.38 -12.41 -3.56
C ILE A 203 -4.50 -13.92 -3.45
N PHE A 204 -3.64 -14.68 -4.14
CA PHE A 204 -3.75 -16.13 -4.24
C PHE A 204 -2.37 -16.78 -4.42
N LYS A 205 -2.26 -18.08 -4.16
CA LYS A 205 -1.07 -18.86 -4.50
C LYS A 205 -1.06 -19.21 -5.98
N SER A 206 0.12 -19.41 -6.56
CA SER A 206 0.26 -19.73 -7.98
C SER A 206 -0.60 -20.94 -8.39
N GLY A 207 -1.47 -20.78 -9.39
CA GLY A 207 -2.38 -21.82 -9.87
C GLY A 207 -3.68 -21.98 -9.08
N GLU A 208 -3.88 -21.24 -7.99
CA GLU A 208 -5.00 -21.42 -7.05
C GLU A 208 -5.90 -20.16 -6.96
N PHE A 209 -6.23 -19.56 -8.10
CA PHE A 209 -6.99 -18.29 -8.17
C PHE A 209 -8.33 -18.32 -7.41
N LEU A 210 -9.07 -19.44 -7.49
CA LEU A 210 -10.36 -19.60 -6.81
C LEU A 210 -10.25 -19.63 -5.28
N ASN A 211 -9.04 -19.88 -4.76
CA ASN A 211 -8.71 -19.88 -3.34
C ASN A 211 -8.10 -18.54 -2.90
N GLY A 212 -8.34 -17.46 -3.66
CA GLY A 212 -7.82 -16.13 -3.38
C GLY A 212 -8.65 -15.30 -2.41
N ILE A 213 -7.98 -14.54 -1.55
CA ILE A 213 -8.60 -13.47 -0.76
C ILE A 213 -8.91 -12.32 -1.72
N GLU A 214 -10.14 -11.80 -1.66
CA GLU A 214 -10.57 -10.67 -2.48
C GLU A 214 -10.86 -9.44 -1.61
N LEU A 215 -10.27 -8.30 -1.95
CA LEU A 215 -10.64 -6.98 -1.43
C LEU A 215 -11.23 -6.17 -2.59
N TYR A 216 -12.49 -5.77 -2.49
CA TYR A 216 -13.19 -5.05 -3.57
C TYR A 216 -14.23 -4.08 -3.02
N ASN A 217 -14.69 -3.15 -3.87
CA ASN A 217 -15.83 -2.30 -3.52
C ASN A 217 -17.00 -2.40 -4.51
N GLU A 218 -18.19 -2.12 -3.99
CA GLU A 218 -19.41 -1.91 -4.75
C GLU A 218 -20.03 -0.57 -4.31
N GLY A 219 -19.76 0.49 -5.08
CA GLY A 219 -20.04 1.85 -4.63
C GLY A 219 -19.25 2.17 -3.35
N THR A 220 -19.95 2.60 -2.30
CA THR A 220 -19.37 2.96 -0.98
C THR A 220 -19.06 1.77 -0.08
N LYS A 221 -19.45 0.56 -0.48
CA LYS A 221 -19.29 -0.68 0.27
C LYS A 221 -17.94 -1.31 -0.02
N THR A 222 -17.12 -1.52 1.00
CA THR A 222 -15.86 -2.26 0.88
C THR A 222 -16.01 -3.66 1.45
N PHE A 223 -15.68 -4.67 0.66
CA PHE A 223 -15.76 -6.08 1.01
C PHE A 223 -14.38 -6.70 1.15
N LEU A 224 -14.19 -7.46 2.23
CA LEU A 224 -13.11 -8.42 2.38
C LEU A 224 -13.73 -9.82 2.30
N LYS A 225 -13.49 -10.52 1.21
CA LYS A 225 -13.94 -11.90 0.99
C LYS A 225 -12.78 -12.86 1.17
N ILE A 226 -12.97 -13.83 2.05
CA ILE A 226 -11.96 -14.81 2.44
C ILE A 226 -12.49 -16.21 2.08
N PRO A 227 -11.81 -16.95 1.19
CA PRO A 227 -12.23 -18.26 0.74
C PRO A 227 -11.99 -19.34 1.79
N ASP A 228 -12.76 -20.43 1.70
CA ASP A 228 -12.54 -21.63 2.49
C ASP A 228 -11.35 -22.45 1.94
N THR A 229 -10.14 -22.22 2.45
CA THR A 229 -8.94 -23.01 2.13
C THR A 229 -8.55 -23.99 3.25
N PRO A 230 -7.93 -25.15 2.98
CA PRO A 230 -7.51 -26.08 4.05
C PRO A 230 -6.66 -25.41 5.15
N GLU A 231 -6.70 -25.93 6.37
CA GLU A 231 -5.85 -25.43 7.46
C GLU A 231 -4.37 -25.48 7.05
N GLY A 232 -3.63 -24.44 7.39
CA GLY A 232 -2.22 -24.28 7.02
C GLY A 232 -2.01 -23.81 5.58
N TYR A 233 -3.06 -23.63 4.76
CA TYR A 233 -2.93 -23.12 3.40
C TYR A 233 -2.14 -21.81 3.38
N TRP A 234 -2.45 -20.84 4.22
CA TRP A 234 -1.73 -19.55 4.16
C TRP A 234 -0.38 -19.58 4.86
N SER A 235 -0.11 -20.55 5.73
CA SER A 235 0.96 -20.51 6.74
C SER A 235 2.39 -20.25 6.24
N LYS A 236 2.75 -20.74 5.05
CA LYS A 236 4.11 -20.62 4.48
C LYS A 236 4.04 -20.44 2.97
N PRO A 237 3.69 -19.25 2.46
CA PRO A 237 3.64 -19.03 1.02
C PRO A 237 5.05 -18.85 0.49
N GLU A 238 5.45 -19.62 -0.53
CA GLU A 238 6.70 -19.37 -1.27
C GLU A 238 6.52 -18.26 -2.31
N MET A 239 5.34 -18.25 -2.96
CA MET A 239 4.95 -17.26 -3.94
C MET A 239 3.47 -16.89 -3.79
N LEU A 240 3.17 -15.60 -3.84
CA LEU A 240 1.80 -15.09 -3.98
C LEU A 240 1.68 -14.32 -5.29
N GLN A 241 0.53 -14.49 -5.94
CA GLN A 241 0.09 -13.71 -7.08
C GLN A 241 -0.99 -12.75 -6.62
N ILE A 242 -0.92 -11.51 -7.10
CA ILE A 242 -1.89 -10.47 -6.83
C ILE A 242 -2.40 -9.98 -8.18
N HIS A 243 -3.71 -10.03 -8.37
CA HIS A 243 -4.37 -9.43 -9.52
C HIS A 243 -5.12 -8.18 -9.08
N VAL A 244 -4.86 -7.07 -9.77
CA VAL A 244 -5.52 -5.79 -9.52
C VAL A 244 -6.36 -5.44 -10.74
N SER A 245 -7.65 -5.18 -10.52
CA SER A 245 -8.55 -4.61 -11.51
C SER A 245 -9.12 -3.31 -10.95
N LEU A 246 -9.18 -2.28 -11.79
CA LEU A 246 -9.62 -0.93 -11.45
C LEU A 246 -10.55 -0.43 -12.54
N PHE A 247 -11.67 0.15 -12.15
CA PHE A 247 -12.53 0.93 -13.01
C PHE A 247 -12.57 2.35 -12.47
N ILE A 248 -12.18 3.32 -13.30
CA ILE A 248 -12.09 4.73 -12.91
C ILE A 248 -13.03 5.53 -13.79
N ARG A 249 -13.93 6.29 -13.15
CA ARG A 249 -14.79 7.28 -13.78
C ARG A 249 -14.36 8.68 -13.37
N VAL A 250 -13.75 9.42 -14.29
CA VAL A 250 -13.23 10.75 -14.02
C VAL A 250 -13.40 11.66 -15.23
N TYR A 251 -13.86 12.90 -15.02
CA TYR A 251 -14.07 13.88 -16.09
C TYR A 251 -14.90 13.38 -17.29
N GLY A 252 -15.87 12.47 -17.07
CA GLY A 252 -16.67 11.86 -18.15
C GLY A 252 -15.99 10.72 -18.92
N LEU A 253 -14.75 10.39 -18.57
CA LEU A 253 -14.02 9.22 -19.05
C LEU A 253 -14.29 8.02 -18.16
N GLU A 254 -14.26 6.84 -18.78
CA GLU A 254 -14.33 5.55 -18.12
C GLU A 254 -13.09 4.74 -18.51
N ILE A 255 -12.27 4.39 -17.52
CA ILE A 255 -11.01 3.69 -17.68
C ILE A 255 -11.13 2.36 -16.96
N ASP A 256 -11.25 1.28 -17.74
CA ASP A 256 -11.32 -0.09 -17.25
C ASP A 256 -9.95 -0.75 -17.39
N ILE A 257 -9.35 -1.13 -16.27
CA ILE A 257 -8.04 -1.79 -16.15
C ILE A 257 -8.28 -3.15 -15.51
N LYS A 258 -7.95 -4.23 -16.21
CA LYS A 258 -8.19 -5.60 -15.76
C LYS A 258 -6.90 -6.38 -15.62
N ASN A 259 -6.82 -7.17 -14.55
CA ASN A 259 -5.82 -8.21 -14.37
C ASN A 259 -4.35 -7.72 -14.44
N LEU A 260 -4.05 -6.54 -13.88
CA LEU A 260 -2.67 -6.14 -13.62
C LEU A 260 -2.06 -7.14 -12.62
N GLY A 261 -1.02 -7.85 -13.04
CA GLY A 261 -0.44 -8.92 -12.26
C GLY A 261 0.78 -8.46 -11.46
N TYR A 262 0.86 -8.87 -10.20
CA TYR A 262 1.99 -8.66 -9.32
C TYR A 262 2.37 -9.97 -8.62
N LYS A 263 3.65 -10.21 -8.39
CA LYS A 263 4.15 -11.40 -7.69
C LYS A 263 4.94 -11.00 -6.46
N LEU A 264 4.76 -11.77 -5.40
CA LEU A 264 5.58 -11.72 -4.19
C LEU A 264 6.27 -13.07 -4.03
N HIS A 265 7.58 -13.06 -3.81
CA HIS A 265 8.35 -14.25 -3.46
C HIS A 265 8.89 -14.09 -2.04
N PHE A 266 8.81 -15.17 -1.29
CA PHE A 266 9.19 -15.22 0.11
C PHE A 266 10.31 -16.22 0.30
N TYR A 267 11.35 -15.80 0.99
CA TYR A 267 12.44 -16.64 1.43
C TYR A 267 12.67 -16.40 2.91
N SER A 268 12.91 -17.48 3.67
CA SER A 268 13.24 -17.38 5.08
C SER A 268 14.22 -18.47 5.46
N SER A 269 15.23 -18.07 6.22
CA SER A 269 16.16 -18.92 6.95
C SER A 269 16.26 -18.41 8.39
N LYS A 270 17.04 -19.11 9.23
CA LYS A 270 17.03 -18.95 10.70
C LYS A 270 17.00 -17.49 11.21
N ASN A 271 17.92 -16.64 10.74
CA ASN A 271 18.04 -15.23 11.17
C ASN A 271 17.86 -14.25 10.00
N TYR A 272 17.37 -14.72 8.86
CA TYR A 272 17.27 -13.93 7.65
C TYR A 272 15.96 -14.21 6.92
N ALA A 273 15.29 -13.15 6.50
CA ALA A 273 14.11 -13.23 5.65
C ALA A 273 14.28 -12.28 4.47
N LYS A 274 13.72 -12.66 3.33
CA LYS A 274 13.70 -11.84 2.12
C LYS A 274 12.33 -11.92 1.48
N ILE A 275 11.79 -10.76 1.13
CA ILE A 275 10.56 -10.63 0.34
C ILE A 275 10.93 -9.85 -0.91
N THR A 276 10.65 -10.41 -2.08
CA THR A 276 10.80 -9.67 -3.34
C THR A 276 9.44 -9.53 -4.00
N GLY A 277 9.22 -8.40 -4.63
CA GLY A 277 7.97 -8.10 -5.32
C GLY A 277 8.22 -7.46 -6.66
N GLY A 278 7.36 -7.76 -7.64
CA GLY A 278 7.41 -7.12 -8.95
C GLY A 278 6.15 -7.33 -9.76
N PHE A 279 5.89 -6.42 -10.68
CA PHE A 279 4.84 -6.60 -11.67
C PHE A 279 5.19 -7.74 -12.62
N SER A 280 4.21 -8.55 -12.97
CA SER A 280 4.40 -9.81 -13.71
C SER A 280 3.54 -9.94 -14.96
N LYS A 281 2.54 -9.07 -15.12
CA LYS A 281 1.61 -9.12 -16.25
C LYS A 281 1.05 -7.72 -16.53
N LEU A 282 1.06 -7.32 -17.81
CA LEU A 282 0.36 -6.13 -18.29
C LEU A 282 -1.17 -6.31 -18.13
N PRO A 283 -1.89 -5.25 -17.74
CA PRO A 283 -3.34 -5.31 -17.70
C PRO A 283 -3.94 -5.24 -19.10
N GLU A 284 -5.15 -5.77 -19.23
CA GLU A 284 -6.04 -5.36 -20.33
C GLU A 284 -6.61 -4.00 -19.96
N LYS A 285 -6.61 -3.05 -20.90
CA LYS A 285 -7.22 -1.75 -20.67
C LYS A 285 -8.24 -1.39 -21.73
N LYS A 286 -9.27 -0.65 -21.33
CA LYS A 286 -10.25 -0.04 -22.22
C LYS A 286 -10.57 1.35 -21.72
N ILE A 287 -10.39 2.34 -22.58
CA ILE A 287 -10.77 3.72 -22.30
C ILE A 287 -11.99 4.08 -23.16
N SER A 288 -13.04 4.58 -22.53
CA SER A 288 -14.29 4.99 -23.17
C SER A 288 -14.85 6.26 -22.52
N GLY A 289 -16.02 6.71 -23.01
CA GLY A 289 -16.68 7.92 -22.51
C GLY A 289 -16.43 9.15 -23.36
N ARG A 290 -16.68 10.33 -22.79
CA ARG A 290 -16.43 11.64 -23.42
C ARG A 290 -15.86 12.57 -22.37
N PHE A 291 -14.69 13.14 -22.61
CA PHE A 291 -14.07 14.07 -21.67
C PHE A 291 -14.89 15.35 -21.54
N LEU A 292 -15.11 15.76 -20.29
CA LEU A 292 -16.04 16.81 -19.90
C LEU A 292 -17.47 16.62 -20.46
N ASN A 293 -17.83 15.36 -20.80
CA ASN A 293 -19.07 14.95 -21.47
C ASN A 293 -19.29 15.53 -22.88
N ILE A 294 -18.33 16.28 -23.43
CA ILE A 294 -18.48 17.03 -24.68
C ILE A 294 -17.48 16.54 -25.72
N PHE A 295 -16.23 16.30 -25.31
CA PHE A 295 -15.15 15.94 -26.22
C PHE A 295 -15.04 14.41 -26.36
N PRO A 296 -14.98 13.88 -27.59
CA PRO A 296 -14.62 12.47 -27.80
C PRO A 296 -13.26 12.17 -27.13
N PRO A 297 -12.98 10.93 -26.71
CA PRO A 297 -11.72 10.56 -26.06
C PRO A 297 -10.47 10.99 -26.83
N GLY A 298 -10.50 10.98 -28.16
CA GLY A 298 -9.38 11.42 -29.00
C GLY A 298 -9.09 12.94 -28.98
N MET A 299 -10.02 13.78 -28.50
CA MET A 299 -9.76 15.23 -28.31
C MET A 299 -9.16 15.55 -26.93
N VAL A 300 -9.05 14.55 -26.04
CA VAL A 300 -8.33 14.67 -24.76
C VAL A 300 -6.83 14.90 -24.97
N ASN A 301 -6.34 14.53 -26.15
CA ASN A 301 -4.95 14.69 -26.59
C ASN A 301 -4.44 16.14 -26.55
N TRP A 302 -5.33 17.15 -26.42
CA TRP A 302 -4.94 18.56 -26.24
C TRP A 302 -4.68 18.96 -24.79
N PHE A 303 -5.13 18.14 -23.83
CA PHE A 303 -5.05 18.43 -22.40
C PHE A 303 -4.20 17.42 -21.62
N ILE A 304 -3.82 16.29 -22.23
CA ILE A 304 -2.94 15.26 -21.66
C ILE A 304 -1.76 15.05 -22.64
N PRO A 305 -0.50 15.00 -22.17
CA PRO A 305 0.65 14.74 -23.04
C PRO A 305 0.58 13.35 -23.68
N GLY A 306 0.33 13.29 -24.99
CA GLY A 306 0.09 12.05 -25.74
C GLY A 306 -1.37 11.59 -25.70
N ASN A 307 -1.77 10.69 -26.60
CA ASN A 307 -3.10 10.07 -26.51
C ASN A 307 -3.20 9.31 -25.17
N MET A 308 -4.32 9.40 -24.44
CA MET A 308 -4.49 8.67 -23.18
C MET A 308 -4.21 7.18 -23.31
N ASP A 309 -4.57 6.56 -24.44
CA ASP A 309 -4.23 5.18 -24.69
C ASP A 309 -2.71 4.96 -24.69
N GLU A 310 -1.96 5.83 -25.38
CA GLU A 310 -0.49 5.79 -25.42
C GLU A 310 0.12 6.08 -24.05
N TYR A 311 -0.44 7.03 -23.30
CA TYR A 311 -0.02 7.34 -21.93
C TYR A 311 -0.15 6.12 -21.02
N PHE A 312 -1.32 5.48 -20.99
CA PHE A 312 -1.55 4.29 -20.16
C PHE A 312 -0.74 3.09 -20.66
N ASP A 313 -0.54 2.92 -21.97
CA ASP A 313 0.37 1.88 -22.50
C ASP A 313 1.79 2.13 -22.01
N GLY A 314 2.28 3.36 -22.15
CA GLY A 314 3.62 3.73 -21.70
C GLY A 314 3.78 3.54 -20.19
N TYR A 315 2.79 3.98 -19.41
CA TYR A 315 2.75 3.78 -17.96
C TYR A 315 2.85 2.31 -17.57
N PHE A 316 2.01 1.43 -18.14
CA PHE A 316 2.04 0.01 -17.81
C PHE A 316 3.29 -0.70 -18.34
N LEU A 317 3.82 -0.30 -19.50
CA LEU A 317 5.10 -0.81 -20.00
C LEU A 317 6.26 -0.46 -19.07
N LEU A 318 6.34 0.78 -18.61
CA LEU A 318 7.34 1.20 -17.62
C LEU A 318 7.15 0.44 -16.29
N LEU A 319 5.91 0.31 -15.82
CA LEU A 319 5.56 -0.39 -14.60
C LEU A 319 5.99 -1.86 -14.62
N VAL A 320 5.76 -2.57 -15.72
CA VAL A 320 6.01 -4.02 -15.84
C VAL A 320 7.42 -4.34 -16.33
N TYR A 321 7.92 -3.63 -17.33
CA TYR A 321 9.18 -3.95 -18.02
C TYR A 321 10.27 -2.90 -17.86
N GLY A 322 9.89 -1.65 -17.58
CA GLY A 322 10.82 -0.51 -17.63
C GLY A 322 11.26 -0.20 -19.06
N SER A 323 11.95 0.92 -19.25
CA SER A 323 12.45 1.34 -20.58
C SER A 323 13.43 0.34 -21.20
N LYS A 324 14.19 -0.40 -20.39
CA LYS A 324 15.16 -1.42 -20.83
C LYS A 324 14.58 -2.83 -21.01
N GLY A 325 13.29 -3.04 -20.74
CA GLY A 325 12.61 -4.31 -20.97
C GLY A 325 12.73 -5.36 -19.85
N ASN A 326 13.69 -5.22 -18.92
CA ASN A 326 13.92 -6.14 -17.80
C ASN A 326 14.08 -5.43 -16.44
N GLU A 327 13.66 -4.17 -16.34
CA GLU A 327 13.89 -3.24 -15.23
C GLU A 327 12.61 -2.63 -14.65
N GLY A 328 11.46 -3.26 -14.91
CA GLY A 328 10.17 -2.81 -14.37
C GLY A 328 10.14 -2.73 -12.85
N ASN A 329 9.11 -2.06 -12.33
CA ASN A 329 9.01 -1.67 -10.94
C ASN A 329 9.02 -2.90 -10.02
N ARG A 330 9.96 -2.88 -9.07
CA ARG A 330 10.21 -4.00 -8.15
C ARG A 330 10.66 -3.50 -6.80
N PHE A 331 10.50 -4.34 -5.79
CA PHE A 331 11.12 -4.13 -4.50
C PHE A 331 11.75 -5.41 -3.96
N GLU A 332 12.65 -5.21 -3.01
CA GLU A 332 13.25 -6.22 -2.18
C GLU A 332 13.27 -5.72 -0.73
N SER A 333 12.82 -6.55 0.20
CA SER A 333 12.91 -6.30 1.63
C SER A 333 13.68 -7.42 2.28
N GLU A 334 14.82 -7.10 2.88
CA GLU A 334 15.66 -8.02 3.64
C GLU A 334 15.55 -7.74 5.13
N PHE A 335 15.46 -8.79 5.91
CA PHE A 335 15.23 -8.76 7.34
C PHE A 335 16.35 -9.55 8.02
N PHE A 336 17.24 -8.89 8.75
CA PHE A 336 18.34 -9.53 9.47
C PHE A 336 18.07 -9.45 10.96
N GLN A 337 17.79 -10.59 11.58
CA GLN A 337 17.53 -10.66 13.01
C GLN A 337 18.83 -10.77 13.80
N ASN A 338 18.97 -9.93 14.84
CA ASN A 338 20.04 -9.99 15.80
C ASN A 338 19.47 -9.80 17.21
N GLY A 339 19.21 -10.92 17.89
CA GLY A 339 18.57 -10.93 19.21
C GLY A 339 17.13 -10.41 19.15
N ASP A 340 16.84 -9.39 19.96
CA ASP A 340 15.55 -8.70 20.08
C ASP A 340 15.33 -7.63 18.99
N LYS A 341 16.37 -7.33 18.19
CA LYS A 341 16.34 -6.35 17.11
C LYS A 341 16.42 -7.00 15.75
N MET A 342 15.99 -6.25 14.76
CA MET A 342 16.01 -6.60 13.35
C MET A 342 16.43 -5.39 12.52
N LYS A 343 17.41 -5.59 11.66
CA LYS A 343 17.73 -4.64 10.60
C LYS A 343 16.86 -4.95 9.39
N VAL A 344 16.02 -4.01 9.00
CA VAL A 344 15.18 -4.10 7.80
C VAL A 344 15.78 -3.21 6.72
N ILE A 345 16.13 -3.80 5.58
CA ILE A 345 16.62 -3.11 4.40
C ILE A 345 15.56 -3.24 3.32
N PHE A 346 14.93 -2.14 2.93
CA PHE A 346 13.97 -2.09 1.85
C PHE A 346 14.59 -1.35 0.66
N LYS A 347 14.71 -2.05 -0.47
CA LYS A 347 15.18 -1.51 -1.75
C LYS A 347 14.03 -1.50 -2.73
N SER A 348 13.81 -0.40 -3.42
CA SER A 348 12.85 -0.31 -4.51
C SER A 348 13.47 0.32 -5.73
N GLN A 349 13.13 -0.23 -6.90
CA GLN A 349 13.47 0.32 -8.19
C GLN A 349 12.18 0.61 -8.94
N ALA A 350 12.07 1.79 -9.54
CA ALA A 350 10.95 2.16 -10.37
C ALA A 350 11.40 3.02 -11.56
N GLU A 351 10.59 3.06 -12.61
CA GLU A 351 10.68 4.09 -13.64
C GLU A 351 9.34 4.84 -13.72
N ILE A 352 9.40 6.17 -13.61
CA ILE A 352 8.20 7.03 -13.52
C ILE A 352 8.30 8.19 -14.51
N PHE A 353 7.18 8.64 -15.04
CA PHE A 353 7.13 9.91 -15.76
C PHE A 353 7.43 11.08 -14.80
N GLN A 354 8.17 12.09 -15.27
CA GLN A 354 8.46 13.28 -14.47
C GLN A 354 7.17 14.07 -14.19
N ASP A 355 6.35 14.23 -15.23
CA ASP A 355 5.04 14.86 -15.17
C ASP A 355 3.96 13.79 -15.37
N ARG A 356 3.26 13.44 -14.29
CA ARG A 356 2.24 12.39 -14.28
C ARG A 356 0.85 12.99 -14.40
N PHE A 357 -0.03 12.28 -15.10
CA PHE A 357 -1.45 12.56 -15.07
C PHE A 357 -2.00 12.20 -13.69
N THR A 358 -2.52 13.19 -12.96
CA THR A 358 -3.17 13.03 -11.66
C THR A 358 -4.68 13.19 -11.81
N PRO A 359 -5.44 12.09 -11.99
CA PRO A 359 -6.89 12.16 -12.19
C PRO A 359 -7.63 12.69 -10.96
N PHE A 360 -7.02 12.57 -9.78
CA PHE A 360 -7.56 13.06 -8.52
C PHE A 360 -6.66 14.18 -7.99
N HIS A 361 -7.19 15.39 -7.93
CA HIS A 361 -6.52 16.46 -7.20
C HIS A 361 -6.66 16.21 -5.70
N SER A 362 -5.55 16.22 -4.97
CA SER A 362 -5.58 16.29 -3.50
C SER A 362 -6.18 17.64 -3.11
N SER A 363 -7.31 17.65 -2.41
CA SER A 363 -7.78 18.88 -1.77
C SER A 363 -6.80 19.26 -0.66
N ASN A 364 -6.45 20.54 -0.55
CA ASN A 364 -5.68 21.08 0.59
C ASN A 364 -6.52 21.14 1.88
N GLU A 365 -7.59 20.34 1.96
CA GLU A 365 -8.43 20.26 3.15
C GLU A 365 -7.66 19.56 4.26
N LYS A 366 -7.62 20.18 5.44
CA LYS A 366 -7.02 19.58 6.63
C LYS A 366 -7.76 18.29 6.96
N ASP A 367 -7.00 17.30 7.44
CA ASP A 367 -7.56 16.06 7.98
C ASP A 367 -8.42 16.33 9.23
N ASP A 368 -9.33 15.41 9.53
CA ASP A 368 -10.08 15.43 10.79
C ASP A 368 -9.12 15.28 12.00
N GLU A 369 -9.48 15.84 13.16
CA GLU A 369 -8.72 15.72 14.41
C GLU A 369 -9.57 15.04 15.50
N PRO A 370 -9.23 13.83 15.96
CA PRO A 370 -8.17 12.95 15.46
C PRO A 370 -8.48 12.40 14.06
N SER A 371 -7.45 12.06 13.29
CA SER A 371 -7.62 11.49 11.95
C SER A 371 -8.18 10.07 12.01
N PHE A 372 -9.09 9.73 11.08
CA PHE A 372 -9.61 8.37 10.91
C PHE A 372 -8.45 7.34 10.80
N TRP A 373 -7.42 7.66 10.02
CA TRP A 373 -6.29 6.76 9.81
C TRP A 373 -5.43 6.57 11.05
N ASP A 374 -5.23 7.63 11.85
CA ASP A 374 -4.52 7.55 13.12
C ASP A 374 -5.27 6.65 14.11
N MET A 375 -6.61 6.76 14.17
CA MET A 375 -7.45 5.92 15.02
C MET A 375 -7.47 4.46 14.54
N LEU A 376 -7.61 4.23 13.23
CA LEU A 376 -7.55 2.88 12.66
C LEU A 376 -6.19 2.23 12.96
N GLN A 377 -5.09 2.95 12.75
CA GLN A 377 -3.74 2.47 13.03
C GLN A 377 -3.56 2.12 14.52
N LYS A 378 -4.07 2.96 15.43
CA LYS A 378 -4.02 2.69 16.87
C LYS A 378 -4.73 1.36 17.20
N ASN A 379 -5.93 1.15 16.69
CA ASN A 379 -6.70 -0.07 16.96
C ASN A 379 -6.05 -1.33 16.34
N LEU A 380 -5.43 -1.21 15.16
CA LEU A 380 -4.67 -2.31 14.55
C LEU A 380 -3.47 -2.73 15.41
N ILE A 381 -2.77 -1.78 16.04
CA ILE A 381 -1.68 -2.07 16.97
C ILE A 381 -2.22 -2.69 18.26
N GLU A 382 -3.39 -2.24 18.75
CA GLU A 382 -4.03 -2.81 19.93
C GLU A 382 -4.44 -4.26 19.70
N ASP A 383 -4.96 -4.62 18.52
CA ASP A 383 -5.27 -6.00 18.16
C ASP A 383 -4.05 -6.94 18.25
N LEU A 384 -2.85 -6.39 18.03
CA LEU A 384 -1.58 -7.10 18.16
C LEU A 384 -0.99 -7.06 19.58
N SER A 385 -1.35 -6.09 20.41
CA SER A 385 -0.80 -5.88 21.77
C SER A 385 -1.53 -6.74 22.79
#